data_AF-A0ABD6BCI3-F1
#
_entry.id   AF-A0ABD6BCI3-F1
#
_cell.length_a   1.000
_cell.length_b   1.000
_cell.length_c   1.000
_cell.angle_alpha   90.00
_cell.angle_beta   90.00
_cell.angle_gamma   90.00
#
_symmetry.space_group_name_H-M   'P 1'
#
loop_
_entity.id
_entity.type
_entity.pdbx_description
1 polymer ?
#
loop_
_entity_poly.entity_id
_entity_poly.type
_entity_poly.pdbx_seq_one_letter_code
_entity_poly.pdbx_strand_id
1 'polypeptide(L)'
;MRSPAANAELALLLEVAGTPKPGNVDRHRDLAELRFEHFLAGAVGAREGLELAADGAAVGPAFERAVAGMATQEGDNTQFGALLLLVPLVRAAREDLSQPVAEAVVRETTVGDTAAFYRAFDHVDVGVADPPADMADLDVRRGSDAVPAVEEHGLTLFELMERSVPGDDVAREWVRGFDRSFVAAQRLAEADGPVSDRTAAVFLSLLAERADTLVATRHDEATARDVTERAGELVAADALETDPAAVEAFADDLVERGINPGTTADITAAGLFIALEHEAITV
;
A
#
# COMPACT_ATOMS: atom_id res chain seq x y z
N MET A 1 -8.28 14.34 18.97
CA MET A 1 -7.72 13.72 17.76
C MET A 1 -6.86 12.54 18.17
N ARG A 2 -6.92 11.44 17.40
CA ARG A 2 -5.97 10.33 17.50
C ARG A 2 -4.59 10.84 17.05
N SER A 3 -3.50 10.17 17.42
CA SER A 3 -2.18 10.51 16.84
C SER A 3 -2.11 10.05 15.38
N PRO A 4 -1.21 10.62 14.55
CA PRO A 4 -0.99 10.14 13.18
C PRO A 4 -0.68 8.64 13.13
N ALA A 5 0.13 8.13 14.07
CA ALA A 5 0.41 6.69 14.17
C ALA A 5 -0.85 5.85 14.44
N ALA A 6 -1.75 6.31 15.31
CA ALA A 6 -3.01 5.62 15.59
C ALA A 6 -4.00 5.72 14.41
N ASN A 7 -4.01 6.82 13.65
CA ASN A 7 -4.76 6.95 12.42
C ASN A 7 -4.23 6.00 11.34
N ALA A 8 -2.91 5.83 11.22
CA ALA A 8 -2.30 4.90 10.27
C ALA A 8 -2.57 3.44 10.63
N GLU A 9 -2.45 3.06 11.91
CA GLU A 9 -2.86 1.73 12.39
C GLU A 9 -4.34 1.46 12.09
N LEU A 10 -5.22 2.45 12.36
CA LEU A 10 -6.64 2.33 12.03
C LEU A 10 -6.89 2.23 10.53
N ALA A 11 -6.15 2.96 9.69
CA ALA A 11 -6.26 2.88 8.23
C ALA A 11 -5.91 1.47 7.72
N LEU A 12 -4.84 0.86 8.23
CA LEU A 12 -4.47 -0.53 7.91
C LEU A 12 -5.57 -1.53 8.30
N LEU A 13 -6.20 -1.33 9.47
CA LEU A 13 -7.30 -2.18 9.94
C LEU A 13 -8.59 -2.00 9.14
N LEU A 14 -8.91 -0.76 8.74
CA LEU A 14 -10.08 -0.43 7.93
C LEU A 14 -9.94 -0.91 6.49
N GLU A 15 -8.72 -0.89 5.94
CA GLU A 15 -8.45 -1.39 4.59
C GLU A 15 -8.83 -2.87 4.49
N VAL A 16 -8.29 -3.72 5.37
CA VAL A 16 -8.61 -5.16 5.33
C VAL A 16 -10.07 -5.44 5.70
N ALA A 17 -10.69 -4.57 6.49
CA ALA A 17 -12.10 -4.66 6.84
C ALA A 17 -13.08 -4.18 5.75
N GLY A 18 -12.60 -3.51 4.69
CA GLY A 18 -13.41 -3.21 3.52
C GLY A 18 -13.81 -4.50 2.82
N THR A 19 -15.10 -4.70 2.53
CA THR A 19 -15.60 -5.97 1.97
C THR A 19 -16.79 -5.70 1.06
N PRO A 20 -16.82 -6.25 -0.17
CA PRO A 20 -15.79 -7.09 -0.78
C PRO A 20 -14.57 -6.29 -1.28
N LYS A 21 -13.37 -6.91 -1.25
CA LYS A 21 -12.18 -6.44 -1.97
C LYS A 21 -11.74 -7.48 -2.99
N PRO A 22 -12.18 -7.38 -4.26
CA PRO A 22 -11.92 -8.42 -5.25
C PRO A 22 -10.47 -8.88 -5.36
N GLY A 23 -10.24 -10.18 -5.14
CA GLY A 23 -8.93 -10.83 -5.24
C GLY A 23 -7.98 -10.66 -4.06
N ASN A 24 -8.31 -9.80 -3.10
CA ASN A 24 -7.48 -9.55 -1.91
C ASN A 24 -8.09 -10.19 -0.65
N VAL A 25 -7.33 -10.25 0.42
CA VAL A 25 -7.82 -10.64 1.75
C VAL A 25 -8.83 -9.61 2.24
N ASP A 26 -9.99 -10.08 2.68
CA ASP A 26 -11.04 -9.30 3.32
C ASP A 26 -11.74 -10.13 4.41
N ARG A 27 -12.87 -9.65 4.94
CA ARG A 27 -13.61 -10.37 6.01
C ARG A 27 -14.21 -11.71 5.55
N HIS A 28 -14.43 -11.88 4.26
CA HIS A 28 -15.05 -13.07 3.68
C HIS A 28 -14.01 -14.02 3.06
N ARG A 29 -12.81 -13.52 2.73
CA ARG A 29 -11.81 -14.25 1.94
C ARG A 29 -10.43 -14.20 2.56
N ASP A 30 -9.86 -15.40 2.71
CA ASP A 30 -8.44 -15.61 2.92
C ASP A 30 -7.76 -16.02 1.60
N LEU A 31 -6.45 -15.83 1.52
CA LEU A 31 -5.58 -16.39 0.49
C LEU A 31 -4.77 -17.57 1.06
N ALA A 32 -4.12 -18.35 0.20
CA ALA A 32 -3.44 -19.61 0.59
C ALA A 32 -2.48 -19.46 1.78
N GLU A 33 -1.73 -18.35 1.84
CA GLU A 33 -0.72 -18.08 2.87
C GLU A 33 -1.05 -16.85 3.73
N LEU A 34 -2.14 -16.14 3.42
CA LEU A 34 -2.50 -14.87 4.05
C LEU A 34 -3.95 -14.90 4.50
N ARG A 35 -4.18 -14.73 5.80
CA ARG A 35 -5.52 -14.71 6.40
C ARG A 35 -5.85 -13.34 6.94
N PHE A 36 -7.14 -13.06 7.11
CA PHE A 36 -7.63 -11.81 7.70
C PHE A 36 -6.93 -11.47 9.03
N GLU A 37 -6.73 -12.44 9.92
CA GLU A 37 -6.08 -12.22 11.22
C GLU A 37 -4.60 -11.84 11.10
N HIS A 38 -3.91 -12.27 10.03
CA HIS A 38 -2.52 -11.88 9.79
C HIS A 38 -2.42 -10.37 9.53
N PHE A 39 -3.37 -9.79 8.80
CA PHE A 39 -3.44 -8.34 8.56
C PHE A 39 -3.76 -7.57 9.83
N LEU A 40 -4.69 -8.07 10.65
CA LEU A 40 -4.99 -7.44 11.95
C LEU A 40 -3.74 -7.41 12.85
N ALA A 41 -3.03 -8.53 12.94
CA ALA A 41 -1.84 -8.63 13.75
C ALA A 41 -0.67 -7.83 13.16
N GLY A 42 -0.56 -7.78 11.83
CA GLY A 42 0.41 -6.97 11.09
C GLY A 42 0.24 -5.48 11.35
N ALA A 43 -1.00 -4.97 11.30
CA ALA A 43 -1.30 -3.58 11.60
C ALA A 43 -0.90 -3.18 13.03
N VAL A 44 -1.19 -4.04 14.02
CA VAL A 44 -0.76 -3.83 15.41
C VAL A 44 0.77 -3.91 15.54
N GLY A 45 1.40 -4.84 14.83
CA GLY A 45 2.86 -5.03 14.84
C GLY A 45 3.62 -3.83 14.24
N ALA A 46 3.07 -3.20 13.21
CA ALA A 46 3.68 -2.04 12.54
C ALA A 46 3.72 -0.77 13.40
N ARG A 47 2.95 -0.73 14.50
CA ARG A 47 2.71 0.46 15.31
C ARG A 47 3.99 1.17 15.76
N GLU A 48 5.02 0.44 16.20
CA GLU A 48 6.25 1.07 16.71
C GLU A 48 6.97 1.87 15.61
N GLY A 49 7.01 1.37 14.38
CA GLY A 49 7.59 2.12 13.26
C GLY A 49 6.74 3.32 12.86
N LEU A 50 5.41 3.21 12.92
CA LEU A 50 4.50 4.33 12.69
C LEU A 50 4.64 5.43 13.77
N GLU A 51 4.84 5.05 15.02
CA GLU A 51 5.13 5.97 16.13
C GLU A 51 6.47 6.70 15.90
N LEU A 52 7.52 6.00 15.47
CA LEU A 52 8.79 6.64 15.09
C LEU A 52 8.62 7.69 13.99
N ALA A 53 7.84 7.38 12.95
CA ALA A 53 7.55 8.33 11.87
C ALA A 53 6.81 9.58 12.40
N ALA A 54 5.80 9.37 13.25
CA ALA A 54 5.03 10.44 13.89
C ALA A 54 5.87 11.29 14.86
N ASP A 55 6.90 10.71 15.47
CA ASP A 55 7.84 11.41 16.35
C ASP A 55 8.94 12.16 15.58
N GLY A 56 9.05 11.92 14.27
CA GLY A 56 9.95 12.65 13.37
C GLY A 56 11.22 11.92 12.98
N ALA A 57 11.28 10.61 13.19
CA ALA A 57 12.37 9.78 12.68
C ALA A 57 12.46 9.86 11.15
N ALA A 58 13.62 9.45 10.62
CA ALA A 58 13.83 9.29 9.20
C ALA A 58 12.91 8.18 8.64
N VAL A 59 12.49 8.33 7.38
CA VAL A 59 11.46 7.49 6.75
C VAL A 59 11.91 6.03 6.67
N GLY A 60 13.13 5.76 6.21
CA GLY A 60 13.64 4.41 6.06
C GLY A 60 13.71 3.64 7.38
N PRO A 61 14.36 4.15 8.44
CA PRO A 61 14.39 3.48 9.74
C PRO A 61 13.01 3.26 10.37
N ALA A 62 12.08 4.21 10.21
CA ALA A 62 10.70 4.04 10.67
C ALA A 62 9.98 2.93 9.88
N PHE A 63 10.19 2.88 8.56
CA PHE A 63 9.66 1.85 7.68
C PHE A 63 10.23 0.46 8.00
N GLU A 64 11.55 0.31 8.12
CA GLU A 64 12.22 -0.93 8.54
C GLU A 64 11.64 -1.43 9.87
N ARG A 65 11.46 -0.54 10.86
CA ARG A 65 10.89 -0.91 12.16
C ARG A 65 9.43 -1.37 12.04
N ALA A 66 8.62 -0.70 11.21
CA ALA A 66 7.23 -1.05 10.98
C ALA A 66 7.12 -2.43 10.30
N VAL A 67 7.90 -2.67 9.26
CA VAL A 67 7.93 -3.95 8.54
C VAL A 67 8.42 -5.07 9.46
N ALA A 68 9.49 -4.86 10.22
CA ALA A 68 9.99 -5.83 11.19
C ALA A 68 8.94 -6.21 12.25
N GLY A 69 8.14 -5.24 12.70
CA GLY A 69 7.05 -5.47 13.66
C GLY A 69 5.87 -6.22 13.04
N MET A 70 5.47 -5.82 11.82
CA MET A 70 4.43 -6.49 11.03
C MET A 70 4.76 -7.96 10.78
N ALA A 71 6.03 -8.27 10.47
CA ALA A 71 6.52 -9.61 10.14
C ALA A 71 6.68 -10.56 11.34
N THR A 72 6.36 -10.14 12.57
CA THR A 72 6.53 -11.00 13.77
C THR A 72 5.50 -12.14 13.89
N GLN A 73 4.54 -12.20 12.97
CA GLN A 73 3.42 -13.14 12.96
C GLN A 73 3.52 -14.08 11.75
N GLU A 74 2.84 -15.23 11.78
CA GLU A 74 2.78 -16.11 10.59
C GLU A 74 2.09 -15.36 9.43
N GLY A 75 2.71 -15.35 8.24
CA GLY A 75 2.25 -14.58 7.09
C GLY A 75 3.08 -13.33 6.86
N ASP A 76 4.33 -13.53 6.44
CA ASP A 76 5.42 -12.55 6.55
C ASP A 76 5.13 -11.19 5.89
N ASN A 77 4.37 -11.16 4.79
CA ASN A 77 4.05 -9.92 4.07
C ASN A 77 2.53 -9.69 3.94
N THR A 78 1.97 -8.93 4.87
CA THR A 78 0.56 -8.51 4.82
C THR A 78 0.40 -7.12 4.20
N GLN A 79 1.24 -6.15 4.57
CA GLN A 79 1.00 -4.73 4.33
C GLN A 79 2.26 -3.94 3.97
N PHE A 80 3.28 -4.57 3.36
CA PHE A 80 4.55 -3.90 3.02
C PHE A 80 4.37 -2.66 2.14
N GLY A 81 3.60 -2.77 1.05
CA GLY A 81 3.34 -1.64 0.14
C GLY A 81 2.54 -0.51 0.82
N ALA A 82 1.53 -0.87 1.60
CA ALA A 82 0.77 0.08 2.41
C ALA A 82 1.68 0.83 3.40
N LEU A 83 2.58 0.16 4.11
CA LEU A 83 3.55 0.80 5.00
C LEU A 83 4.51 1.72 4.24
N LEU A 84 4.90 1.34 3.02
CA LEU A 84 5.77 2.15 2.16
C LEU A 84 5.08 3.45 1.74
N LEU A 85 3.75 3.47 1.63
CA LEU A 85 2.98 4.70 1.43
C LEU A 85 2.69 5.44 2.74
N LEU A 86 2.34 4.73 3.81
CA LEU A 86 1.88 5.33 5.06
C LEU A 86 3.00 6.01 5.84
N VAL A 87 4.19 5.43 5.93
CA VAL A 87 5.29 5.99 6.75
C VAL A 87 5.66 7.44 6.34
N PRO A 88 5.89 7.78 5.06
CA PRO A 88 6.14 9.18 4.69
C PRO A 88 4.91 10.08 4.93
N LEU A 89 3.68 9.57 4.73
CA LEU A 89 2.46 10.35 5.02
C LEU A 89 2.29 10.63 6.51
N VAL A 90 2.57 9.65 7.39
CA VAL A 90 2.59 9.82 8.84
C VAL A 90 3.65 10.83 9.27
N ARG A 91 4.83 10.78 8.64
CA ARG A 91 5.90 11.76 8.89
C ARG A 91 5.50 13.17 8.45
N ALA A 92 4.75 13.30 7.36
CA ALA A 92 4.22 14.57 6.84
C ALA A 92 3.10 15.14 7.73
N ALA A 93 2.26 14.28 8.32
CA ALA A 93 1.17 14.66 9.22
C ALA A 93 1.63 15.34 10.52
N ARG A 94 2.94 15.35 10.82
CA ARG A 94 3.51 16.15 11.91
C ARG A 94 3.38 17.66 11.69
N GLU A 95 3.25 18.06 10.43
CA GLU A 95 3.06 19.45 10.02
C GLU A 95 1.60 19.64 9.62
N ASP A 96 1.33 19.75 8.33
CA ASP A 96 0.00 19.84 7.74
C ASP A 96 -0.06 18.89 6.54
N LEU A 97 -0.75 17.76 6.70
CA LEU A 97 -0.76 16.70 5.71
C LEU A 97 -1.36 17.21 4.40
N SER A 98 -0.51 17.42 3.41
CA SER A 98 -0.86 17.86 2.07
C SER A 98 0.12 17.27 1.06
N GLN A 99 -0.27 17.22 -0.22
CA GLN A 99 0.62 16.71 -1.28
C GLN A 99 2.00 17.39 -1.26
N PRO A 100 2.13 18.73 -1.17
CA PRO A 100 3.45 19.38 -1.13
C PRO A 100 4.31 18.98 0.06
N VAL A 101 3.72 18.75 1.24
CA VAL A 101 4.45 18.33 2.44
C VAL A 101 4.88 16.87 2.33
N ALA A 102 4.00 15.99 1.87
CA ALA A 102 4.34 14.58 1.62
C ALA A 102 5.46 14.46 0.56
N GLU A 103 5.38 15.26 -0.50
CA GLU A 103 6.41 15.39 -1.53
C GLU A 103 7.76 15.88 -0.98
N ALA A 104 7.76 16.85 -0.07
CA ALA A 104 8.97 17.32 0.57
C ALA A 104 9.61 16.21 1.41
N VAL A 105 8.82 15.51 2.22
CA VAL A 105 9.30 14.40 3.07
C VAL A 105 9.98 13.32 2.25
N VAL A 106 9.38 12.88 1.13
CA VAL A 106 9.98 11.82 0.32
C VAL A 106 11.24 12.31 -0.39
N ARG A 107 11.28 13.54 -0.90
CA ARG A 107 12.46 14.10 -1.58
C ARG A 107 13.65 14.37 -0.65
N GLU A 108 13.39 14.52 0.66
CA GLU A 108 14.44 14.68 1.68
C GLU A 108 15.03 13.34 2.15
N THR A 109 14.53 12.21 1.65
CA THR A 109 15.12 10.91 1.98
C THR A 109 16.57 10.81 1.53
N THR A 110 17.34 10.03 2.29
CA THR A 110 18.78 9.90 2.15
C THR A 110 19.18 8.50 1.73
N VAL A 111 20.48 8.30 1.46
CA VAL A 111 21.06 6.97 1.27
C VAL A 111 20.85 6.07 2.49
N GLY A 112 20.83 6.65 3.70
CA GLY A 112 20.54 5.91 4.93
C GLY A 112 19.09 5.40 4.97
N ASP A 113 18.14 6.15 4.40
CA ASP A 113 16.76 5.71 4.25
C ASP A 113 16.67 4.53 3.26
N THR A 114 17.41 4.61 2.14
CA THR A 114 17.52 3.50 1.18
C THR A 114 18.10 2.26 1.84
N ALA A 115 19.18 2.38 2.61
CA ALA A 115 19.79 1.24 3.29
C ALA A 115 18.80 0.57 4.27
N ALA A 116 17.99 1.34 4.97
CA ALA A 116 16.93 0.83 5.85
C ALA A 116 15.78 0.16 5.07
N PHE A 117 15.38 0.75 3.93
CA PHE A 117 14.42 0.14 3.02
C PHE A 117 14.89 -1.25 2.54
N TYR A 118 16.17 -1.39 2.16
CA TYR A 118 16.72 -2.70 1.78
C TYR A 118 16.73 -3.69 2.96
N ARG A 119 17.10 -3.26 4.18
CA ARG A 119 17.02 -4.13 5.37
C ARG A 119 15.60 -4.61 5.67
N ALA A 120 14.57 -3.84 5.31
CA ALA A 120 13.20 -4.26 5.48
C ALA A 120 12.86 -5.57 4.73
N PHE A 121 13.54 -5.86 3.61
CA PHE A 121 13.39 -7.12 2.85
C PHE A 121 13.98 -8.33 3.59
N ASP A 122 14.85 -8.15 4.59
CA ASP A 122 15.32 -9.27 5.42
C ASP A 122 14.20 -9.83 6.32
N HIS A 123 13.11 -9.09 6.48
CA HIS A 123 11.99 -9.46 7.35
C HIS A 123 10.83 -10.11 6.61
N VAL A 124 10.72 -9.92 5.29
CA VAL A 124 9.52 -10.26 4.53
C VAL A 124 9.86 -10.77 3.13
N ASP A 125 9.02 -11.65 2.59
CA ASP A 125 9.06 -11.99 1.17
C ASP A 125 8.16 -11.04 0.36
N VAL A 126 8.74 -10.29 -0.56
CA VAL A 126 8.03 -9.29 -1.38
C VAL A 126 8.09 -9.71 -2.84
N GLY A 127 6.93 -9.74 -3.50
CA GLY A 127 6.87 -9.98 -4.93
C GLY A 127 7.45 -8.79 -5.70
N VAL A 128 8.66 -8.93 -6.21
CA VAL A 128 9.34 -7.91 -7.02
C VAL A 128 9.77 -8.49 -8.36
N ALA A 129 9.73 -7.66 -9.41
CA ALA A 129 10.25 -8.04 -10.72
C ALA A 129 11.78 -8.20 -10.68
N ASP A 130 12.33 -8.98 -11.60
CA ASP A 130 13.78 -9.07 -11.76
C ASP A 130 14.36 -7.69 -12.12
N PRO A 131 15.45 -7.26 -11.47
CA PRO A 131 16.06 -5.98 -11.79
C PRO A 131 16.71 -6.04 -13.18
N PRO A 132 16.82 -4.89 -13.88
CA PRO A 132 17.67 -4.76 -15.04
C PRO A 132 19.10 -5.27 -14.78
N ALA A 133 19.76 -5.81 -15.80
CA ALA A 133 21.07 -6.44 -15.65
C ALA A 133 22.16 -5.49 -15.10
N ASP A 134 22.03 -4.19 -15.36
CA ASP A 134 22.90 -3.12 -14.88
C ASP A 134 22.59 -2.67 -13.43
N MET A 135 21.57 -3.25 -12.79
CA MET A 135 21.19 -3.01 -11.40
C MET A 135 21.12 -4.31 -10.58
N ALA A 136 21.77 -5.38 -11.04
CA ALA A 136 21.74 -6.68 -10.36
C ALA A 136 22.32 -6.63 -8.94
N ASP A 137 23.26 -5.73 -8.66
CA ASP A 137 23.80 -5.51 -7.33
C ASP A 137 22.85 -4.74 -6.40
N LEU A 138 21.90 -4.01 -6.98
CA LEU A 138 20.81 -3.29 -6.31
C LEU A 138 19.51 -4.11 -6.27
N ASP A 139 19.55 -5.42 -6.50
CA ASP A 139 18.40 -6.28 -6.32
C ASP A 139 17.91 -6.23 -4.86
N VAL A 140 16.69 -5.72 -4.65
CA VAL A 140 16.10 -5.55 -3.31
C VAL A 140 15.96 -6.88 -2.56
N ARG A 141 15.90 -8.01 -3.28
CA ARG A 141 15.87 -9.37 -2.68
C ARG A 141 17.17 -9.75 -1.99
N ARG A 142 18.25 -9.00 -2.22
CA ARG A 142 19.51 -9.16 -1.47
C ARG A 142 19.43 -8.54 -0.08
N GLY A 143 18.38 -7.77 0.23
CA GLY A 143 18.17 -7.18 1.53
C GLY A 143 19.39 -6.41 2.04
N SER A 144 19.83 -6.70 3.27
CA SER A 144 21.03 -6.07 3.85
C SER A 144 22.32 -6.25 3.03
N ASP A 145 22.45 -7.32 2.23
CA ASP A 145 23.65 -7.57 1.42
C ASP A 145 23.82 -6.58 0.25
N ALA A 146 22.78 -5.83 -0.12
CA ALA A 146 22.85 -4.76 -1.12
C ALA A 146 23.22 -3.39 -0.54
N VAL A 147 23.22 -3.21 0.79
CA VAL A 147 23.51 -1.93 1.44
C VAL A 147 24.86 -1.32 1.02
N PRO A 148 25.97 -2.08 0.94
CA PRO A 148 27.24 -1.50 0.47
C PRO A 148 27.16 -0.97 -0.97
N ALA A 149 26.42 -1.64 -1.86
CA ALA A 149 26.22 -1.18 -3.23
C ALA A 149 25.36 0.08 -3.27
N VAL A 150 24.30 0.16 -2.47
CA VAL A 150 23.47 1.36 -2.32
C VAL A 150 24.31 2.56 -1.86
N GLU A 151 25.18 2.37 -0.87
CA GLU A 151 26.08 3.39 -0.36
C GLU A 151 27.12 3.85 -1.39
N GLU A 152 27.70 2.90 -2.14
CA GLU A 152 28.65 3.20 -3.23
C GLU A 152 28.01 4.03 -4.35
N HIS A 153 26.77 3.70 -4.72
CA HIS A 153 26.02 4.44 -5.73
C HIS A 153 25.46 5.78 -5.24
N GLY A 154 25.46 6.02 -3.92
CA GLY A 154 24.93 7.23 -3.32
C GLY A 154 23.42 7.44 -3.57
N LEU A 155 22.66 6.36 -3.70
CA LEU A 155 21.26 6.39 -4.12
C LEU A 155 20.31 6.70 -2.96
N THR A 156 19.57 7.80 -3.03
CA THR A 156 18.49 8.12 -2.08
C THR A 156 17.24 7.28 -2.33
N LEU A 157 16.35 7.18 -1.33
CA LEU A 157 15.16 6.35 -1.45
C LEU A 157 14.20 6.93 -2.50
N PHE A 158 14.11 8.27 -2.60
CA PHE A 158 13.36 8.92 -3.67
C PHE A 158 13.89 8.58 -5.06
N GLU A 159 15.21 8.68 -5.28
CA GLU A 159 15.82 8.35 -6.58
C GLU A 159 15.65 6.87 -6.93
N LEU A 160 15.60 5.98 -5.93
CA LEU A 160 15.24 4.58 -6.14
C LEU A 160 13.79 4.45 -6.63
N MET A 161 12.83 5.13 -5.99
CA MET A 161 11.43 5.13 -6.43
C MET A 161 11.28 5.71 -7.85
N GLU A 162 12.03 6.76 -8.20
CA GLU A 162 12.04 7.33 -9.55
C GLU A 162 12.46 6.31 -10.61
N ARG A 163 13.41 5.43 -10.30
CA ARG A 163 13.87 4.37 -11.22
C ARG A 163 12.84 3.23 -11.37
N SER A 164 11.99 3.03 -10.38
CA SER A 164 10.93 2.01 -10.41
C SER A 164 9.70 2.43 -11.22
N VAL A 165 9.59 3.72 -11.60
CA VAL A 165 8.52 4.23 -12.47
C VAL A 165 8.91 4.01 -13.95
N PRO A 166 7.99 3.53 -14.82
CA PRO A 166 6.54 3.40 -14.61
C PRO A 166 6.05 2.05 -14.08
N GLY A 167 6.96 1.12 -13.74
CA GLY A 167 6.66 -0.28 -13.46
C GLY A 167 5.99 -0.56 -12.11
N ASP A 168 6.13 0.35 -11.14
CA ASP A 168 5.56 0.21 -9.80
C ASP A 168 4.69 1.43 -9.45
N ASP A 169 3.44 1.17 -9.06
CA ASP A 169 2.48 2.24 -8.74
C ASP A 169 2.64 2.80 -7.32
N VAL A 170 3.19 2.03 -6.37
CA VAL A 170 3.59 2.55 -5.05
C VAL A 170 4.73 3.56 -5.22
N ALA A 171 5.73 3.21 -6.03
CA ALA A 171 6.81 4.13 -6.40
C ALA A 171 6.28 5.35 -7.17
N ARG A 172 5.27 5.16 -8.03
CA ARG A 172 4.63 6.28 -8.75
C ARG A 172 3.97 7.27 -7.78
N GLU A 173 3.30 6.80 -6.73
CA GLU A 173 2.72 7.68 -5.71
C GLU A 173 3.80 8.54 -5.06
N TRP A 174 4.96 7.96 -4.70
CA TRP A 174 6.09 8.73 -4.16
C TRP A 174 6.56 9.84 -5.12
N VAL A 175 6.70 9.52 -6.40
CA VAL A 175 7.21 10.45 -7.43
C VAL A 175 6.17 11.52 -7.81
N ARG A 176 4.88 11.21 -7.65
CA ARG A 176 3.74 12.06 -8.08
C ARG A 176 2.97 12.69 -6.93
N GLY A 177 3.52 12.67 -5.70
CA GLY A 177 2.93 13.35 -4.56
C GLY A 177 1.68 12.68 -4.00
N PHE A 178 1.60 11.35 -4.09
CA PHE A 178 0.51 10.53 -3.55
C PHE A 178 -0.86 10.86 -4.17
N ASP A 179 -0.86 11.23 -5.46
CA ASP A 179 -2.04 11.72 -6.18
C ASP A 179 -3.25 10.79 -6.05
N ARG A 180 -3.07 9.48 -6.31
CA ARG A 180 -4.18 8.52 -6.21
C ARG A 180 -4.65 8.33 -4.77
N SER A 181 -3.75 8.39 -3.80
CA SER A 181 -4.07 8.29 -2.37
C SER A 181 -4.91 9.47 -1.90
N PHE A 182 -4.57 10.70 -2.31
CA PHE A 182 -5.38 11.89 -2.01
C PHE A 182 -6.74 11.86 -2.72
N VAL A 183 -6.81 11.38 -3.97
CA VAL A 183 -8.08 11.14 -4.67
C VAL A 183 -8.93 10.08 -3.94
N ALA A 184 -8.32 8.99 -3.48
CA ALA A 184 -8.99 7.97 -2.69
C ALA A 184 -9.58 8.56 -1.40
N ALA A 185 -8.83 9.42 -0.70
CA ALA A 185 -9.29 10.12 0.49
C ALA A 185 -10.52 11.00 0.21
N GLN A 186 -10.51 11.74 -0.91
CA GLN A 186 -11.66 12.54 -1.33
C GLN A 186 -12.89 11.66 -1.58
N ARG A 187 -12.74 10.53 -2.30
CA ARG A 187 -13.86 9.61 -2.56
C ARG A 187 -14.41 8.98 -1.28
N LEU A 188 -13.54 8.63 -0.32
CA LEU A 188 -13.96 8.12 0.99
C LEU A 188 -14.80 9.16 1.77
N ALA A 189 -14.45 10.44 1.65
CA ALA A 189 -15.19 11.53 2.28
C ALA A 189 -16.55 11.79 1.63
N GLU A 190 -16.63 11.68 0.30
CA GLU A 190 -17.84 11.91 -0.49
C GLU A 190 -18.82 10.72 -0.46
N ALA A 191 -18.32 9.51 -0.24
CA ALA A 191 -19.15 8.31 -0.17
C ALA A 191 -20.01 8.25 1.09
N ASP A 192 -21.21 7.70 0.97
CA ASP A 192 -22.15 7.50 2.08
C ASP A 192 -22.00 6.10 2.71
N GLY A 193 -22.61 5.93 3.89
CA GLY A 193 -22.67 4.62 4.57
C GLY A 193 -21.51 4.34 5.53
N PRO A 194 -21.40 3.11 6.04
CA PRO A 194 -20.30 2.67 6.91
C PRO A 194 -18.94 2.76 6.20
N VAL A 195 -17.87 3.06 6.95
CA VAL A 195 -16.52 3.21 6.38
C VAL A 195 -16.05 1.94 5.66
N SER A 196 -16.42 0.74 6.12
CA SER A 196 -16.11 -0.52 5.40
C SER A 196 -16.66 -0.55 3.98
N ASP A 197 -17.87 -0.04 3.79
CA ASP A 197 -18.59 -0.11 2.52
C ASP A 197 -18.02 0.96 1.57
N ARG A 198 -17.69 2.15 2.12
CA ARG A 198 -16.94 3.19 1.41
C ARG A 198 -15.57 2.67 0.96
N THR A 199 -14.85 1.96 1.82
CA THR A 199 -13.55 1.36 1.49
C THR A 199 -13.68 0.37 0.33
N ALA A 200 -14.68 -0.52 0.35
CA ALA A 200 -14.93 -1.46 -0.74
C ALA A 200 -15.24 -0.74 -2.06
N ALA A 201 -16.08 0.30 -2.01
CA ALA A 201 -16.40 1.12 -3.19
C ALA A 201 -15.19 1.84 -3.75
N VAL A 202 -14.36 2.44 -2.88
CA VAL A 202 -13.15 3.14 -3.30
C VAL A 202 -12.12 2.17 -3.87
N PHE A 203 -11.90 1.02 -3.24
CA PHE A 203 -11.03 -0.04 -3.77
C PHE A 203 -11.45 -0.45 -5.19
N LEU A 204 -12.74 -0.75 -5.40
CA LEU A 204 -13.26 -1.16 -6.71
C LEU A 204 -13.10 -0.04 -7.75
N SER A 205 -13.35 1.22 -7.35
CA SER A 205 -13.16 2.38 -8.23
C SER A 205 -11.70 2.58 -8.65
N LEU A 206 -10.75 2.38 -7.72
CA LEU A 206 -9.32 2.51 -8.00
C LEU A 206 -8.84 1.38 -8.92
N LEU A 207 -9.35 0.16 -8.73
CA LEU A 207 -9.05 -1.00 -9.56
C LEU A 207 -9.55 -0.82 -11.00
N ALA A 208 -10.71 -0.18 -11.16
CA ALA A 208 -11.30 0.16 -12.46
C ALA A 208 -10.56 1.25 -13.24
N GLU A 209 -9.78 2.10 -12.56
CA GLU A 209 -9.10 3.24 -13.19
C GLU A 209 -7.74 2.90 -13.76
N ARG A 210 -7.04 1.94 -13.16
CA ARG A 210 -5.68 1.61 -13.55
C ARG A 210 -5.33 0.17 -13.20
N ALA A 211 -4.70 -0.50 -14.15
CA ALA A 211 -4.16 -1.84 -13.98
C ALA A 211 -3.21 -1.92 -12.78
N ASP A 212 -3.47 -2.88 -11.90
CA ASP A 212 -2.69 -3.12 -10.69
C ASP A 212 -1.30 -3.67 -11.04
N THR A 213 -0.25 -3.01 -10.54
CA THR A 213 1.14 -3.36 -10.87
C THR A 213 1.60 -4.66 -10.21
N LEU A 214 1.03 -5.04 -9.07
CA LEU A 214 1.32 -6.34 -8.45
C LEU A 214 0.71 -7.48 -9.27
N VAL A 215 -0.52 -7.30 -9.77
CA VAL A 215 -1.13 -8.25 -10.70
C VAL A 215 -0.29 -8.37 -11.97
N ALA A 216 0.13 -7.26 -12.56
CA ALA A 216 0.97 -7.27 -13.76
C ALA A 216 2.32 -7.97 -13.53
N THR A 217 2.91 -7.80 -12.35
CA THR A 217 4.22 -8.39 -11.98
C THR A 217 4.12 -9.90 -11.72
N ARG A 218 3.07 -10.35 -11.01
CA ARG A 218 2.91 -11.77 -10.63
C ARG A 218 2.26 -12.62 -11.73
N HIS A 219 1.48 -11.99 -12.62
CA HIS A 219 0.80 -12.63 -13.74
C HIS A 219 1.32 -12.06 -15.06
N ASP A 220 0.63 -11.08 -15.62
CA ASP A 220 1.04 -10.33 -16.81
C ASP A 220 0.17 -9.07 -17.01
N GLU A 221 0.58 -8.19 -17.93
CA GLU A 221 -0.18 -6.97 -18.24
C GLU A 221 -1.58 -7.25 -18.82
N ALA A 222 -1.79 -8.39 -19.47
CA ALA A 222 -3.08 -8.71 -20.07
C ALA A 222 -4.11 -9.05 -18.98
N THR A 223 -3.68 -9.82 -17.99
CA THR A 223 -4.45 -10.18 -16.79
C THR A 223 -4.78 -8.93 -15.98
N ALA A 224 -3.80 -8.04 -15.76
CA ALA A 224 -4.05 -6.79 -15.05
C ALA A 224 -5.08 -5.90 -15.76
N ARG A 225 -5.05 -5.85 -17.11
CA ARG A 225 -6.06 -5.12 -17.91
C ARG A 225 -7.45 -5.77 -17.83
N ASP A 226 -7.54 -7.10 -17.93
CA ASP A 226 -8.81 -7.85 -17.77
C ASP A 226 -9.48 -7.54 -16.44
N VAL A 227 -8.71 -7.57 -15.34
CA VAL A 227 -9.20 -7.23 -14.00
C VAL A 227 -9.74 -5.79 -13.96
N THR A 228 -8.99 -4.83 -14.49
CA THR A 228 -9.42 -3.42 -14.55
C THR A 228 -10.67 -3.22 -15.39
N GLU A 229 -10.77 -3.87 -16.56
CA GLU A 229 -11.95 -3.78 -17.43
C GLU A 229 -13.19 -4.33 -16.71
N ARG A 230 -13.09 -5.50 -16.09
CA ARG A 230 -14.19 -6.12 -15.32
C ARG A 230 -14.59 -5.29 -14.10
N ALA A 231 -13.63 -4.73 -13.37
CA ALA A 231 -13.91 -3.79 -12.29
C ALA A 231 -14.64 -2.55 -12.82
N GLY A 232 -14.23 -2.02 -13.98
CA GLY A 232 -14.89 -0.90 -14.66
C GLY A 232 -16.33 -1.18 -15.06
N GLU A 233 -16.63 -2.39 -15.55
CA GLU A 233 -18.01 -2.80 -15.84
C GLU A 233 -18.89 -2.81 -14.58
N LEU A 234 -18.37 -3.32 -13.46
CA LEU A 234 -19.08 -3.34 -12.19
C LEU A 234 -19.31 -1.93 -11.62
N VAL A 235 -18.31 -1.05 -11.71
CA VAL A 235 -18.43 0.36 -11.29
C VAL A 235 -19.46 1.09 -12.17
N ALA A 236 -19.40 0.91 -13.50
CA ALA A 236 -20.33 1.55 -14.42
C ALA A 236 -21.79 1.09 -14.22
N ALA A 237 -21.98 -0.14 -13.74
CA ALA A 237 -23.29 -0.69 -13.39
C ALA A 237 -23.77 -0.32 -11.99
N ASP A 238 -22.97 0.38 -11.18
CA ASP A 238 -23.22 0.62 -9.76
C ASP A 238 -23.50 -0.70 -9.00
N ALA A 239 -22.70 -1.74 -9.32
CA ALA A 239 -22.99 -3.11 -8.90
C ALA A 239 -22.93 -3.31 -7.39
N LEU A 240 -22.13 -2.52 -6.65
CA LEU A 240 -22.10 -2.60 -5.19
C LEU A 240 -23.46 -2.30 -4.53
N GLU A 241 -24.29 -1.46 -5.15
CA GLU A 241 -25.65 -1.16 -4.69
C GLU A 241 -26.69 -2.04 -5.42
N THR A 242 -26.55 -2.19 -6.73
CA THR A 242 -27.59 -2.79 -7.59
C THR A 242 -27.48 -4.31 -7.74
N ASP A 243 -26.28 -4.88 -7.66
CA ASP A 243 -26.00 -6.31 -7.77
C ASP A 243 -24.75 -6.72 -6.96
N PRO A 244 -24.81 -6.67 -5.61
CA PRO A 244 -23.65 -6.97 -4.76
C PRO A 244 -23.10 -8.39 -5.00
N ALA A 245 -23.97 -9.32 -5.41
CA ALA A 245 -23.60 -10.69 -5.72
C ALA A 245 -22.65 -10.79 -6.92
N ALA A 246 -22.75 -9.88 -7.91
CA ALA A 246 -21.81 -9.83 -9.02
C ALA A 246 -20.40 -9.41 -8.56
N VAL A 247 -20.31 -8.48 -7.61
CA VAL A 247 -19.03 -8.05 -7.05
C VAL A 247 -18.40 -9.14 -6.19
N GLU A 248 -19.21 -9.85 -5.40
CA GLU A 248 -18.75 -11.02 -4.63
C GLU A 248 -18.28 -12.15 -5.57
N ALA A 249 -19.01 -12.44 -6.65
CA ALA A 249 -18.59 -13.44 -7.64
C ALA A 249 -17.30 -13.05 -8.37
N PHE A 250 -17.12 -11.76 -8.67
CA PHE A 250 -15.86 -11.26 -9.19
C PHE A 250 -14.71 -11.42 -8.19
N ALA A 251 -14.97 -11.14 -6.91
CA ALA A 251 -13.99 -11.32 -5.86
C ALA A 251 -13.56 -12.78 -5.69
N ASP A 252 -14.52 -13.72 -5.71
CA ASP A 252 -14.25 -15.16 -5.66
C ASP A 252 -13.43 -15.63 -6.86
N ASP A 253 -13.78 -15.23 -8.08
CA ASP A 253 -13.04 -15.59 -9.30
C ASP A 253 -11.56 -15.16 -9.24
N LEU A 254 -11.29 -13.95 -8.74
CA LEU A 254 -9.91 -13.49 -8.59
C LEU A 254 -9.14 -14.30 -7.55
N VAL A 255 -9.75 -14.62 -6.41
CA VAL A 255 -9.11 -15.48 -5.39
C VAL A 255 -8.86 -16.88 -5.92
N GLU A 256 -9.82 -17.51 -6.60
CA GLU A 256 -9.68 -18.84 -7.22
C GLU A 256 -8.55 -18.88 -8.25
N ARG A 257 -8.34 -17.79 -8.98
CA ARG A 257 -7.26 -17.62 -9.96
C ARG A 257 -5.93 -17.17 -9.35
N GLY A 258 -5.88 -16.91 -8.04
CA GLY A 258 -4.68 -16.40 -7.36
C GLY A 258 -4.28 -14.99 -7.80
N ILE A 259 -5.24 -14.17 -8.22
CA ILE A 259 -5.02 -12.80 -8.67
C ILE A 259 -5.32 -11.84 -7.51
N ASN A 260 -4.29 -11.17 -7.01
CA ASN A 260 -4.39 -10.23 -5.90
C ASN A 260 -4.03 -8.80 -6.33
N PRO A 261 -5.01 -7.88 -6.42
CA PRO A 261 -4.78 -6.45 -6.61
C PRO A 261 -4.23 -5.75 -5.34
N GLY A 262 -3.03 -6.13 -4.94
CA GLY A 262 -2.40 -5.65 -3.71
C GLY A 262 -2.00 -4.18 -3.76
N THR A 263 -1.50 -3.68 -4.91
CA THR A 263 -1.13 -2.26 -5.03
C THR A 263 -2.35 -1.34 -4.88
N THR A 264 -3.51 -1.79 -5.35
CA THR A 264 -4.78 -1.08 -5.18
C THR A 264 -5.20 -1.02 -3.71
N ALA A 265 -4.99 -2.09 -2.95
CA ALA A 265 -5.19 -2.09 -1.51
C ALA A 265 -4.23 -1.15 -0.78
N ASP A 266 -2.95 -1.13 -1.16
CA ASP A 266 -1.95 -0.22 -0.58
C ASP A 266 -2.37 1.25 -0.73
N ILE A 267 -2.82 1.65 -1.93
CA ILE A 267 -3.32 3.01 -2.21
C ILE A 267 -4.62 3.28 -1.42
N THR A 268 -5.49 2.28 -1.27
CA THR A 268 -6.71 2.40 -0.46
C THR A 268 -6.39 2.66 1.02
N ALA A 269 -5.40 1.95 1.59
CA ALA A 269 -4.91 2.20 2.95
C ALA A 269 -4.36 3.63 3.10
N ALA A 270 -3.57 4.09 2.13
CA ALA A 270 -3.04 5.45 2.13
C ALA A 270 -4.17 6.51 2.08
N GLY A 271 -5.19 6.30 1.26
CA GLY A 271 -6.38 7.15 1.20
C GLY A 271 -7.17 7.18 2.51
N LEU A 272 -7.34 6.03 3.16
CA LEU A 272 -7.97 5.93 4.49
C LEU A 272 -7.21 6.74 5.53
N PHE A 273 -5.88 6.66 5.55
CA PHE A 273 -5.06 7.44 6.46
C PHE A 273 -5.23 8.95 6.25
N ILE A 274 -5.13 9.41 4.99
CA ILE A 274 -5.30 10.83 4.65
C ILE A 274 -6.71 11.30 5.07
N ALA A 275 -7.76 10.53 4.78
CA ALA A 275 -9.13 10.89 5.15
C ALA A 275 -9.34 10.94 6.68
N LEU A 276 -8.72 10.04 7.44
CA LEU A 276 -8.75 10.06 8.91
C LEU A 276 -8.01 11.26 9.48
N GLU A 277 -6.83 11.58 8.94
CA GLU A 277 -6.02 12.71 9.39
C GLU A 277 -6.66 14.06 9.07
N HIS A 278 -7.36 14.16 7.94
CA HIS A 278 -8.15 15.34 7.57
C HIS A 278 -9.50 15.42 8.29
N GLU A 279 -9.81 14.48 9.18
CA GLU A 279 -11.11 14.34 9.85
C GLU A 279 -12.30 14.26 8.87
N ALA A 280 -12.04 13.83 7.63
CA ALA A 280 -13.04 13.72 6.57
C ALA A 280 -13.93 12.48 6.72
N ILE A 281 -13.44 11.46 7.43
CA ILE A 281 -14.20 10.28 7.84
C ILE A 281 -14.06 10.02 9.34
N THR A 282 -15.10 9.46 9.95
CA THR A 282 -15.14 9.13 11.38
C THR A 282 -15.59 7.69 11.60
N VAL A 283 -14.97 7.03 12.59
CA VAL A 283 -15.29 5.68 13.07
C VAL A 283 -15.51 5.70 14.56
#